data_AF-U2TB77-F1
#
_entry.id   AF-U2TB77-F1
#
_cell.length_a   1.000
_cell.length_b   1.000
_cell.length_c   1.000
_cell.angle_alpha   90.00
_cell.angle_beta   90.00
_cell.angle_gamma   90.00
#
_symmetry.space_group_name_H-M   'P 1'
#
loop_
_entity.id
_entity.type
_entity.pdbx_description
1 polymer ?
#
loop_
_entity_poly.entity_id
_entity_poly.type
_entity_poly.pdbx_seq_one_letter_code
_entity_poly.pdbx_strand_id
1 'polypeptide(L)'
;MLFLYELKGRIPMLYLVTKLLTENDASSFSVVGTAEDIKSAAALAADVYKDYNKAASFQNLEMIAEWLRTRCSYSFRKDKSHRLQLAITELSRGAQPKEKQLIFSAAAEEEELMRKVSEALFEGKHHAERGSSPVSCPLE
;
A
#
# COMPACT_ATOMS: atom_id res chain seq x y z
N MET A 1 18.21 -32.83 -33.22
CA MET A 1 17.14 -32.23 -32.40
C MET A 1 17.78 -31.58 -31.18
N LEU A 2 18.51 -30.48 -31.43
CA LEU A 2 19.26 -29.71 -30.44
C LEU A 2 18.39 -28.51 -30.07
N PHE A 3 17.63 -28.55 -28.97
CA PHE A 3 17.03 -27.33 -28.35
C PHE A 3 16.52 -27.59 -26.91
N LEU A 4 17.18 -28.47 -26.15
CA LEU A 4 16.80 -28.75 -24.75
C LEU A 4 17.94 -28.63 -23.73
N TYR A 5 19.12 -28.14 -24.15
CA TYR A 5 20.32 -28.15 -23.31
C TYR A 5 20.89 -26.77 -22.93
N GLU A 6 20.10 -25.69 -23.01
CA GLU A 6 20.63 -24.33 -22.75
C GLU A 6 19.75 -23.43 -21.84
N LEU A 7 18.94 -24.01 -20.96
CA LEU A 7 18.20 -23.24 -19.93
C LEU A 7 18.53 -23.65 -18.48
N LYS A 8 19.72 -24.23 -18.26
CA LYS A 8 20.34 -24.30 -16.93
C LYS A 8 21.23 -23.06 -16.75
N GLY A 9 20.68 -21.91 -16.39
CA GLY A 9 21.54 -20.75 -16.13
C GLY A 9 20.89 -19.47 -15.62
N ARG A 10 19.67 -19.12 -16.06
CA ARG A 10 18.93 -17.96 -15.54
C ARG A 10 17.45 -18.24 -15.62
N ILE A 11 16.84 -18.56 -14.49
CA ILE A 11 15.39 -18.51 -14.37
C ILE A 11 15.03 -17.01 -14.39
N PRO A 12 14.15 -16.54 -15.29
CA PRO A 12 13.79 -15.13 -15.32
C PRO A 12 13.11 -14.75 -14.00
N MET A 13 13.59 -13.68 -13.38
CA MET A 13 12.95 -13.06 -12.22
C MET A 13 11.61 -12.49 -12.67
N LEU A 14 10.50 -12.96 -12.10
CA LEU A 14 9.19 -12.41 -12.40
C LEU A 14 8.86 -11.32 -11.39
N TYR A 15 8.23 -10.24 -11.81
CA TYR A 15 7.81 -9.13 -10.96
C TYR A 15 6.29 -9.00 -11.03
N LEU A 16 5.64 -8.93 -9.89
CA LEU A 16 4.21 -8.65 -9.77
C LEU A 16 4.01 -7.16 -9.52
N VAL A 17 3.17 -6.52 -10.33
CA VAL A 17 2.79 -5.13 -10.13
C VAL A 17 1.39 -5.09 -9.53
N THR A 18 1.24 -4.39 -8.41
CA THR A 18 -0.02 -4.23 -7.69
C THR A 18 -0.32 -2.76 -7.47
N LYS A 19 -1.61 -2.42 -7.45
CA LYS A 19 -2.08 -1.09 -7.07
C LYS A 19 -3.10 -1.17 -5.95
N LEU A 20 -3.03 -0.20 -5.05
CA LEU A 20 -4.03 0.08 -4.05
C LEU A 20 -4.52 1.51 -4.27
N LEU A 21 -5.80 1.63 -4.61
CA LEU A 21 -6.44 2.90 -4.86
C LEU A 21 -7.43 3.19 -3.73
N THR A 22 -7.30 4.34 -3.09
CA THR A 22 -8.25 4.83 -2.09
C THR A 22 -8.95 6.06 -2.66
N GLU A 23 -10.28 5.98 -2.76
CA GLU A 23 -11.17 7.06 -3.19
C GLU A 23 -12.39 7.13 -2.25
N ASN A 24 -12.65 8.30 -1.67
CA ASN A 24 -13.83 8.57 -0.84
C ASN A 24 -14.11 7.47 0.21
N ASP A 25 -13.08 7.12 0.99
CA ASP A 25 -13.10 6.12 2.06
C ASP A 25 -13.26 4.65 1.61
N ALA A 26 -13.27 4.39 0.30
CA ALA A 26 -13.19 3.04 -0.26
C ALA A 26 -11.77 2.74 -0.76
N SER A 27 -11.20 1.61 -0.32
CA SER A 27 -9.91 1.11 -0.79
C SER A 27 -10.09 -0.11 -1.67
N SER A 28 -9.53 -0.08 -2.88
CA SER A 28 -9.54 -1.18 -3.84
C SER A 28 -8.11 -1.64 -4.13
N PHE A 29 -7.84 -2.91 -3.84
CA PHE A 29 -6.59 -3.57 -4.18
C PHE A 29 -6.76 -4.36 -5.48
N SER A 30 -5.80 -4.23 -6.39
CA SER A 30 -5.83 -4.97 -7.65
C SER A 30 -4.41 -5.30 -8.13
N VAL A 31 -4.32 -6.45 -8.80
CA VAL A 31 -3.13 -6.82 -9.57
C VAL A 31 -3.18 -6.10 -10.91
N VAL A 32 -2.12 -5.37 -11.24
CA VAL A 32 -1.97 -4.68 -12.52
C VAL A 32 -1.47 -5.65 -13.58
N GLY A 33 -0.49 -6.47 -13.23
CA GLY A 33 0.09 -7.46 -14.15
C GLY A 33 1.42 -8.00 -13.65
N THR A 34 2.13 -8.71 -14.51
CA THR A 34 3.45 -9.27 -14.25
C THR A 34 4.45 -8.87 -15.34
N ALA A 35 5.72 -8.77 -14.99
CA ALA A 35 6.81 -8.48 -15.93
C ALA A 35 8.04 -9.35 -15.65
N GLU A 36 8.87 -9.60 -16.68
CA GLU A 36 10.09 -10.41 -16.57
C GLU A 36 11.33 -9.60 -16.14
N ASP A 37 11.20 -8.28 -16.12
CA ASP A 37 12.26 -7.37 -15.74
C ASP A 37 11.70 -6.16 -14.97
N ILE A 38 12.53 -5.62 -14.08
CA ILE A 38 12.13 -4.50 -13.21
C ILE A 38 11.85 -3.22 -13.99
N LYS A 39 12.45 -3.03 -15.18
CA LYS A 39 12.22 -1.84 -16.00
C LYS A 39 10.82 -1.89 -16.59
N SER A 40 10.41 -3.03 -17.17
CA SER A 40 9.04 -3.22 -17.65
C SER A 40 8.02 -3.19 -16.52
N ALA A 41 8.33 -3.76 -15.35
CA ALA A 41 7.47 -3.68 -14.17
C ALA A 41 7.24 -2.22 -13.73
N ALA A 42 8.30 -1.42 -13.71
CA ALA A 42 8.21 0.00 -13.38
C ALA A 42 7.49 0.83 -14.45
N ALA A 43 7.67 0.50 -15.74
CA ALA A 43 6.91 1.13 -16.82
C ALA A 43 5.40 0.86 -16.67
N LEU A 44 5.00 -0.40 -16.44
CA LEU A 44 3.60 -0.78 -16.18
C LEU A 44 3.01 0.00 -15.01
N ALA A 45 3.74 0.11 -13.91
CA ALA A 45 3.32 0.87 -12.75
C ALA A 45 3.23 2.39 -13.03
N ALA A 46 4.19 2.94 -13.79
CA ALA A 46 4.17 4.35 -14.19
C ALA A 46 3.00 4.68 -15.13
N ASP A 47 2.60 3.76 -16.02
CA ASP A 47 1.42 3.91 -16.86
C ASP A 47 0.13 3.98 -16.02
N VAL A 48 0.01 3.17 -14.97
CA VAL A 48 -1.12 3.28 -14.02
C VAL A 48 -1.15 4.65 -13.35
N TYR A 49 0.01 5.19 -12.97
CA TYR A 49 0.09 6.54 -12.41
C TYR A 49 -0.29 7.62 -13.43
N LYS A 50 0.12 7.49 -14.69
CA LYS A 50 -0.26 8.40 -15.79
C LYS A 50 -1.76 8.43 -16.00
N ASP A 51 -2.42 7.27 -15.98
CA ASP A 51 -3.87 7.16 -16.14
C ASP A 51 -4.62 7.79 -14.97
N TYR A 52 -4.07 7.64 -13.76
CA TYR A 52 -4.62 8.24 -12.54
C TYR A 52 -4.41 9.75 -12.47
N ASN A 53 -3.21 10.24 -12.80
CA ASN A 53 -2.86 11.65 -12.83
C ASN A 53 -2.57 12.12 -14.26
N LYS A 54 -3.63 12.44 -14.99
CA LYS A 54 -3.56 12.92 -16.38
C LYS A 54 -2.77 14.23 -16.57
N ALA A 55 -2.52 14.97 -15.49
CA ALA A 55 -1.72 16.21 -15.52
C ALA A 55 -0.22 15.96 -15.29
N ALA A 56 0.21 14.70 -15.11
CA ALA A 56 1.61 14.37 -14.91
C ALA A 56 2.45 14.73 -16.15
N SER A 57 3.51 15.52 -15.94
CA SER A 57 4.49 15.81 -16.99
C SER A 57 5.34 14.57 -17.31
N PHE A 58 5.91 14.53 -18.51
CA PHE A 58 6.79 13.45 -18.93
C PHE A 58 7.96 13.22 -17.96
N GLN A 59 8.60 14.30 -17.50
CA GLN A 59 9.68 14.24 -16.51
C GLN A 59 9.23 13.63 -15.17
N ASN A 60 7.99 13.87 -14.75
CA ASN A 60 7.43 13.27 -13.54
C ASN A 60 7.22 11.76 -13.72
N LEU A 61 6.73 11.33 -14.88
CA LEU A 61 6.58 9.91 -15.20
C LEU A 61 7.92 9.16 -15.21
N GLU A 62 8.95 9.74 -15.81
CA GLU A 62 10.30 9.16 -15.81
C GLU A 62 10.87 9.05 -14.40
N MET A 63 10.73 10.11 -13.59
CA MET A 63 11.18 10.12 -12.19
C MET A 63 10.48 9.01 -11.39
N ILE A 64 9.17 8.85 -11.55
CA ILE A 64 8.40 7.81 -10.85
C ILE A 64 8.82 6.41 -11.32
N ALA A 65 9.04 6.23 -12.63
CA ALA A 65 9.54 4.96 -13.15
C ALA A 65 10.92 4.63 -12.57
N GLU A 66 11.85 5.57 -12.48
CA GLU A 66 13.16 5.34 -11.82
C GLU A 66 13.02 5.06 -10.32
N TRP A 67 12.13 5.78 -9.64
CA TRP A 67 11.84 5.54 -8.23
C TRP A 67 11.31 4.13 -8.00
N LEU A 68 10.37 3.67 -8.84
CA LEU A 68 9.80 2.34 -8.77
C LEU A 68 10.83 1.25 -9.08
N ARG A 69 11.78 1.50 -9.99
CA ARG A 69 12.88 0.54 -10.23
C ARG A 69 13.82 0.38 -9.03
N THR A 70 14.01 1.44 -8.24
CA THR A 70 14.99 1.44 -7.14
C THR A 70 14.37 1.07 -5.80
N ARG A 71 13.13 1.51 -5.54
CA ARG A 71 12.43 1.36 -4.27
C ARG A 71 11.27 0.36 -4.33
N CYS A 72 10.90 -0.10 -5.52
CA CYS A 72 9.80 -1.06 -5.75
C CYS A 72 8.44 -0.62 -5.19
N SER A 73 8.30 0.62 -4.75
CA SER A 73 7.09 1.13 -4.12
C SER A 73 7.00 2.63 -4.32
N TYR A 74 5.78 3.10 -4.52
CA TYR A 74 5.49 4.52 -4.67
C TYR A 74 4.07 4.82 -4.15
N SER A 75 3.92 5.92 -3.42
CA SER A 75 2.63 6.35 -2.87
C SER A 75 2.39 7.80 -3.27
N PHE A 76 1.42 8.01 -4.13
CA PHE A 76 0.94 9.32 -4.51
C PHE A 76 -0.32 9.68 -3.74
N ARG A 77 -0.38 10.91 -3.25
CA ARG A 77 -1.54 11.45 -2.53
C ARG A 77 -1.93 12.76 -3.17
N LYS A 78 -3.17 12.87 -3.65
CA LYS A 78 -3.73 14.12 -4.13
C LYS A 78 -4.33 14.93 -2.98
N ASP A 79 -5.09 14.27 -2.11
CA ASP A 79 -5.70 14.84 -0.92
C ASP A 79 -5.92 13.77 0.16
N LYS A 80 -6.72 14.05 1.19
CA LYS A 80 -6.95 13.09 2.27
C LYS A 80 -7.63 11.79 1.81
N SER A 81 -8.49 11.88 0.80
CA SER A 81 -9.39 10.81 0.36
C SER A 81 -9.00 10.18 -0.97
N HIS A 82 -7.98 10.71 -1.67
CA HIS A 82 -7.51 10.26 -2.97
C HIS A 82 -6.02 9.88 -2.90
N ARG A 83 -5.75 8.57 -2.77
CA ARG A 83 -4.41 8.00 -2.67
C ARG A 83 -4.22 6.85 -3.65
N LEU A 84 -3.14 6.87 -4.41
CA LEU A 84 -2.68 5.77 -5.25
C LEU A 84 -1.37 5.22 -4.68
N GLN A 85 -1.35 3.93 -4.36
CA GLN A 85 -0.15 3.22 -3.96
C GLN A 85 0.17 2.16 -5.01
N LEU A 86 1.43 2.14 -5.45
CA LEU A 86 1.97 1.20 -6.41
C LEU A 86 3.08 0.41 -5.73
N ALA A 87 3.11 -0.89 -5.98
CA ALA A 87 4.16 -1.77 -5.49
C ALA A 87 4.56 -2.79 -6.55
N ILE A 88 5.85 -3.09 -6.61
CA ILE A 88 6.47 -4.10 -7.44
C ILE A 88 7.05 -5.15 -6.49
N THR A 89 6.55 -6.37 -6.60
CA THR A 89 7.02 -7.49 -5.77
C THR A 89 7.81 -8.45 -6.63
N GLU A 90 9.06 -8.70 -6.25
CA GLU A 90 9.89 -9.72 -6.89
C GLU A 90 9.37 -11.12 -6.50
N LEU A 91 9.06 -11.91 -7.53
CA LEU A 91 8.59 -13.28 -7.41
C LEU A 91 9.74 -14.22 -7.72
N SER A 92 10.33 -14.77 -6.67
CA SER A 92 11.20 -15.94 -6.79
C SER A 92 10.35 -17.21 -6.91
N ARG A 93 10.79 -18.18 -7.73
CA ARG A 93 10.08 -19.46 -7.89
C ARG A 93 10.24 -20.28 -6.59
N GLY A 94 9.23 -20.25 -5.73
CA GLY A 94 9.20 -20.91 -4.41
C GLY A 94 8.08 -20.36 -3.53
N ALA A 95 7.79 -21.00 -2.39
CA ALA A 95 6.82 -20.46 -1.44
C ALA A 95 7.36 -19.13 -0.86
N GLN A 96 6.68 -18.02 -1.13
CA GLN A 96 6.98 -16.75 -0.49
C GLN A 96 6.80 -16.90 1.03
N PRO A 97 7.75 -16.42 1.86
CA PRO A 97 7.59 -16.45 3.31
C PRO A 97 6.28 -15.74 3.68
N LYS A 98 5.52 -16.28 4.65
CA LYS A 98 4.20 -15.79 5.04
C LYS A 98 4.18 -14.27 5.30
N GLU A 99 5.28 -13.74 5.79
CA GLU A 99 5.50 -12.31 6.08
C GLU A 99 5.41 -11.40 4.84
N LYS A 100 5.68 -11.92 3.63
CA LYS A 100 5.61 -11.16 2.36
C LYS A 100 4.27 -11.30 1.63
N GLN A 101 3.33 -12.07 2.18
CA GLN A 101 2.03 -12.33 1.54
C GLN A 101 0.99 -11.26 1.86
N LEU A 102 1.12 -10.56 2.99
CA LEU A 102 0.22 -9.48 3.37
C LEU A 102 0.73 -8.16 2.79
N ILE A 103 0.15 -7.72 1.68
CA ILE A 103 0.53 -6.48 0.99
C ILE A 103 -0.29 -5.28 1.52
N PHE A 104 -1.56 -5.52 1.88
CA PHE A 104 -2.44 -4.54 2.52
C PHE A 104 -3.63 -5.27 3.17
N SER A 105 -4.05 -4.81 4.36
CA SER A 105 -5.26 -5.29 5.03
C SER A 105 -6.05 -4.10 5.54
N ALA A 106 -7.22 -3.85 4.95
CA ALA A 106 -8.12 -2.78 5.39
C ALA A 106 -8.53 -2.93 6.86
N ALA A 107 -8.69 -4.18 7.33
CA ALA A 107 -9.01 -4.47 8.72
C ALA A 107 -7.88 -4.09 9.69
N ALA A 108 -6.63 -4.24 9.28
CA ALA A 108 -5.48 -3.89 10.13
C ALA A 108 -5.31 -2.35 10.26
N GLU A 109 -5.60 -1.60 9.19
CA GLU A 109 -5.57 -0.14 9.23
C GLU A 109 -6.76 0.44 10.02
N GLU A 110 -7.94 -0.17 9.94
CA GLU A 110 -9.10 0.21 10.74
C GLU A 110 -8.82 0.02 12.24
N GLU A 111 -8.19 -1.09 12.63
CA GLU A 111 -7.78 -1.33 14.03
C GLU A 111 -6.75 -0.30 14.53
N GLU A 112 -5.76 0.06 13.70
CA GLU A 112 -4.78 1.08 14.06
C GLU A 112 -5.39 2.49 14.15
N LEU A 113 -6.36 2.80 13.29
CA LEU A 113 -7.15 4.03 13.35
C LEU A 113 -7.98 4.08 14.65
N MET A 114 -8.68 2.99 14.99
CA MET A 114 -9.46 2.89 16.22
C MET A 114 -8.58 3.00 17.46
N ARG A 115 -7.37 2.45 17.43
CA ARG A 115 -6.37 2.62 18.48
C ARG A 115 -5.96 4.09 18.66
N LYS A 116 -5.62 4.79 17.56
CA LYS A 116 -5.23 6.21 17.59
C LYS A 116 -6.38 7.13 18.01
N VAL A 117 -7.61 6.84 17.59
CA VAL A 117 -8.82 7.55 18.03
C VAL A 117 -9.06 7.33 19.52
N SER A 118 -8.89 6.11 20.01
CA SER A 118 -8.98 5.80 21.44
C SER A 118 -7.92 6.55 22.24
N GLU A 119 -6.66 6.53 21.81
CA GLU A 119 -5.57 7.30 22.45
C GLU A 119 -5.90 8.80 22.50
N ALA A 120 -6.34 9.39 21.39
CA ALA A 120 -6.69 10.81 21.33
C ALA A 120 -7.91 11.17 22.22
N LEU A 121 -8.88 10.26 22.35
CA LEU A 121 -10.05 10.45 23.23
C LEU A 121 -9.66 10.35 24.71
N PHE A 122 -8.70 9.51 25.06
CA PHE A 122 -8.25 9.33 26.45
C PHE A 122 -7.17 10.34 26.89
N GLU A 123 -6.34 10.82 25.97
CA GLU A 123 -5.35 11.89 26.25
C GLU A 123 -6.01 13.29 26.37
N GLY A 124 -7.27 13.43 25.95
CA GLY A 124 -8.12 14.58 26.21
C GLY A 124 -8.55 14.69 27.68
N LYS A 125 -7.63 15.12 28.56
CA LYS A 125 -7.87 15.67 29.91
C LYS A 125 -9.14 15.17 30.63
N HIS A 126 -9.10 13.95 31.17
CA HIS A 126 -9.88 13.65 32.36
C HIS A 126 -9.14 14.19 33.59
N HIS A 127 -9.29 15.49 33.86
CA HIS A 127 -9.16 15.97 35.23
C HIS A 127 -10.48 15.64 35.92
N ALA A 128 -10.60 14.41 36.43
CA ALA A 128 -11.61 14.11 37.42
C ALA A 128 -11.17 14.80 38.72
N GLU A 129 -11.56 16.07 38.88
CA GLU A 129 -11.47 16.72 40.19
C GLU A 129 -12.33 15.92 41.19
N ARG A 130 -11.68 15.29 42.17
CA ARG A 130 -12.36 14.82 43.38
C ARG A 130 -12.74 16.06 44.21
N GLY A 131 -13.82 16.73 43.81
CA GLY A 131 -14.46 17.82 44.54
C GLY A 131 -15.82 17.39 45.10
N SER A 132 -15.85 17.06 46.39
CA SER A 132 -16.98 17.06 47.35
C SER A 132 -18.44 17.07 46.86
N SER A 133 -19.15 15.93 47.05
CA SER A 133 -20.41 15.74 47.81
C SER A 133 -21.26 14.59 47.22
N PRO A 134 -21.97 13.78 48.06
CA PRO A 134 -22.72 12.63 47.57
C PRO A 134 -24.05 13.08 46.96
N VAL A 135 -24.20 12.95 45.65
CA VAL A 135 -25.52 13.03 45.01
C VAL A 135 -26.22 11.70 45.25
N SER A 136 -27.17 11.70 46.19
CA SER A 136 -28.06 10.59 46.45
C SER A 136 -28.96 10.40 45.22
N CYS A 137 -28.85 9.26 44.54
CA CYS A 137 -29.86 8.83 43.59
C CYS A 137 -31.03 8.24 44.41
N PRO A 138 -32.28 8.73 44.27
CA PRO A 138 -33.42 8.03 44.83
C PRO A 138 -33.69 6.80 43.98
N LEU A 139 -33.69 5.63 44.63
CA LEU A 139 -34.27 4.40 44.09
C LEU A 139 -35.79 4.49 44.26
N GLU A 140 -36.53 4.42 43.14
CA GLU A 140 -37.85 3.79 43.11
C GLU A 140 -37.70 2.36 42.58
#